data_AF-A0A9X6BGY4-F1
#
_entry.id   AF-A0A9X6BGY4-F1
#
_cell.length_a   1.000
_cell.length_b   1.000
_cell.length_c   1.000
_cell.angle_alpha   90.00
_cell.angle_beta   90.00
_cell.angle_gamma   90.00
#
_symmetry.space_group_name_H-M   'P 1'
#
loop_
_entity.id
_entity.type
_entity.pdbx_description
1 polymer ?
#
loop_
_entity_poly.entity_id
_entity_poly.type
_entity_poly.pdbx_seq_one_letter_code
_entity_poly.pdbx_strand_id
1 'polypeptide(L)'
;MNKINNALEVLSQKIDRAHALHSATLDLSRHVYAEKAVIEAALQDARQAVDFEKELATKEPIYRAQYEKSYAQFQAILSDPSTADRTPMERPPLPNFESIGSHADPDIQLATATKVDELRKERDAFLSKAHAQLASDPLLLASFEDALRGLSGEHYWATLDPNSTLKRKA
;
A
#
# COMPACT_ATOMS: atom_id res chain seq x y z
N MET A 1 2.00 -8.15 52.03
CA MET A 1 2.60 -7.20 51.07
C MET A 1 3.24 -7.88 49.86
N ASN A 2 3.84 -9.06 49.95
CA ASN A 2 4.56 -9.71 48.83
C ASN A 2 3.74 -9.99 47.55
N LYS A 3 2.42 -10.22 47.65
CA LYS A 3 1.59 -10.49 46.46
C LYS A 3 1.42 -9.27 45.54
N ILE A 4 1.40 -8.07 46.10
CA ILE A 4 1.20 -6.83 45.32
C ILE A 4 2.50 -6.48 44.57
N ASN A 5 3.66 -6.64 45.22
CA ASN A 5 4.95 -6.44 44.57
C ASN A 5 5.18 -7.43 43.42
N ASN A 6 4.89 -8.72 43.62
CA ASN A 6 5.01 -9.72 42.56
C ASN A 6 4.07 -9.42 41.37
N ALA A 7 2.85 -8.93 41.62
CA ALA A 7 1.91 -8.58 40.55
C ALA A 7 2.39 -7.36 39.74
N LEU A 8 2.98 -6.35 40.41
CA LEU A 8 3.55 -5.18 39.77
C LEU A 8 4.79 -5.52 38.93
N GLU A 9 5.66 -6.39 39.42
CA GLU A 9 6.84 -6.86 38.68
C GLU A 9 6.44 -7.63 37.41
N VAL A 10 5.46 -8.53 37.51
CA VAL A 10 4.93 -9.27 36.34
C VAL A 10 4.31 -8.31 35.33
N LEU A 11 3.62 -7.26 35.79
CA LEU A 11 3.03 -6.27 34.89
C LEU A 11 4.12 -5.44 34.19
N SER A 12 5.15 -5.00 34.91
CA SER A 12 6.29 -4.28 34.33
C SER A 12 6.98 -5.11 33.26
N GLN A 13 7.30 -6.37 33.55
CA GLN A 13 7.94 -7.27 32.60
C GLN A 13 7.11 -7.48 31.33
N LYS A 14 5.78 -7.55 31.45
CA LYS A 14 4.87 -7.65 30.30
C LYS A 14 4.88 -6.38 29.45
N ILE A 15 4.90 -5.21 30.08
CA ILE A 15 4.96 -3.92 29.39
C ILE A 15 6.30 -3.79 28.66
N ASP A 16 7.41 -4.11 29.32
CA ASP A 16 8.74 -4.06 28.73
C ASP A 16 8.86 -5.00 27.52
N ARG A 17 8.32 -6.23 27.64
CA ARG A 17 8.26 -7.19 26.53
C ARG A 17 7.41 -6.69 25.36
N ALA A 18 6.23 -6.13 25.64
CA ALA A 18 5.35 -5.60 24.60
C ALA A 18 5.99 -4.41 23.88
N HIS A 19 6.65 -3.52 24.64
CA HIS A 19 7.36 -2.37 24.08
C HIS A 19 8.56 -2.82 23.22
N ALA A 20 9.36 -3.78 23.69
CA ALA A 20 10.48 -4.32 22.92
C ALA A 20 10.02 -4.97 21.61
N LEU A 21 8.96 -5.78 21.65
CA LEU A 21 8.37 -6.39 20.46
C LEU A 21 7.83 -5.33 19.49
N HIS A 22 7.11 -4.33 20.00
CA HIS A 22 6.55 -3.27 19.17
C HIS A 22 7.67 -2.48 18.50
N SER A 23 8.68 -2.05 19.25
CA SER A 23 9.84 -1.31 18.73
C SER A 23 10.58 -2.10 17.64
N ALA A 24 10.81 -3.40 17.86
CA ALA A 24 11.51 -4.26 16.91
C ALA A 24 10.76 -4.46 15.58
N THR A 25 9.43 -4.31 15.58
CA THR A 25 8.57 -4.58 14.41
C THR A 25 7.91 -3.34 13.82
N LEU A 26 8.12 -2.15 14.42
CA LEU A 26 7.41 -0.92 14.10
C LEU A 26 7.60 -0.49 12.64
N ASP A 27 8.85 -0.39 12.21
CA ASP A 27 9.17 0.10 10.86
C ASP A 27 8.70 -0.88 9.79
N LEU A 28 8.92 -2.18 10.00
CA LEU A 28 8.39 -3.21 9.10
C LEU A 28 6.86 -3.13 9.00
N SER A 29 6.16 -2.99 10.12
CA SER A 29 4.70 -2.88 10.16
C SER A 29 4.22 -1.63 9.41
N ARG A 30 4.90 -0.49 9.59
CA ARG A 30 4.61 0.76 8.87
C ARG A 30 4.81 0.62 7.37
N HIS A 31 5.90 -0.01 6.94
CA HIS A 31 6.19 -0.18 5.51
C HIS A 31 5.20 -1.16 4.86
N VAL A 32 4.84 -2.27 5.53
CA VAL A 32 3.80 -3.19 5.05
C VAL A 32 2.45 -2.48 4.94
N TYR A 33 2.12 -1.64 5.91
CA TYR A 33 0.89 -0.85 5.85
C TYR A 33 0.91 0.17 4.71
N ALA A 34 2.03 0.86 4.50
CA ALA A 34 2.19 1.82 3.40
C ALA A 34 2.06 1.13 2.03
N GLU A 35 2.69 -0.03 1.82
CA GLU A 35 2.53 -0.85 0.60
C GLU A 35 1.06 -1.19 0.35
N LYS A 36 0.38 -1.72 1.37
CA LYS A 36 -1.05 -2.07 1.27
C LYS A 36 -1.91 -0.86 0.94
N ALA A 37 -1.71 0.25 1.65
CA ALA A 37 -2.51 1.47 1.47
C ALA A 37 -2.36 2.04 0.07
N VAL A 38 -1.14 2.10 -0.47
CA VAL A 38 -0.87 2.62 -1.82
C VAL A 38 -1.50 1.72 -2.89
N ILE A 39 -1.33 0.40 -2.78
CA ILE A 39 -1.93 -0.55 -3.73
C ILE A 39 -3.45 -0.52 -3.64
N GLU A 40 -4.02 -0.47 -2.44
CA GLU A 40 -5.46 -0.42 -2.25
C GLU A 40 -6.06 0.89 -2.78
N ALA A 41 -5.41 2.04 -2.54
CA ALA A 41 -5.82 3.32 -3.11
C ALA A 41 -5.78 3.28 -4.64
N ALA A 42 -4.68 2.79 -5.23
CA ALA A 42 -4.57 2.64 -6.69
C ALA A 42 -5.66 1.71 -7.25
N LEU A 43 -6.01 0.61 -6.56
CA LEU A 43 -7.10 -0.27 -6.96
C LEU A 43 -8.47 0.43 -6.88
N GLN A 44 -8.70 1.26 -5.86
CA GLN A 44 -9.94 2.01 -5.71
C GLN A 44 -10.09 3.06 -6.81
N ASP A 45 -9.04 3.85 -7.06
CA ASP A 45 -9.01 4.85 -8.13
C ASP A 45 -9.23 4.20 -9.50
N ALA A 46 -8.57 3.06 -9.76
CA ALA A 46 -8.73 2.32 -10.99
C ALA A 46 -10.16 1.81 -11.20
N ARG A 47 -10.81 1.30 -10.14
CA ARG A 47 -12.22 0.86 -10.21
C ARG A 47 -13.15 2.03 -10.50
N GLN A 48 -12.94 3.17 -9.81
CA GLN A 48 -13.72 4.37 -10.06
C GLN A 48 -13.58 4.85 -11.50
N ALA A 49 -12.35 4.84 -12.04
CA ALA A 49 -12.10 5.21 -13.43
C ALA A 49 -12.80 4.27 -14.42
N VAL A 50 -12.72 2.95 -14.19
CA VAL A 50 -13.39 1.95 -15.03
C VAL A 50 -14.91 2.10 -14.97
N ASP A 51 -15.48 2.29 -13.78
CA ASP A 51 -16.92 2.46 -13.60
C ASP A 51 -17.41 3.77 -14.21
N PHE A 52 -16.62 4.84 -14.11
CA PHE A 52 -16.91 6.11 -14.78
C PHE A 52 -16.91 5.97 -16.30
N GLU A 53 -15.92 5.29 -16.89
CA GLU A 53 -15.90 5.04 -18.34
C GLU A 53 -17.08 4.18 -18.81
N LYS A 54 -17.47 3.17 -18.02
CA LYS A 54 -18.68 2.38 -18.29
C LYS A 54 -19.92 3.25 -18.25
N GLU A 55 -20.07 4.13 -17.25
CA GLU A 55 -21.20 5.05 -17.18
C GLU A 55 -21.22 5.98 -18.39
N LEU A 56 -20.08 6.61 -18.72
CA LEU A 56 -19.97 7.54 -19.83
C LEU A 56 -20.33 6.88 -21.17
N ALA A 57 -19.97 5.61 -21.36
CA ALA A 57 -20.33 4.84 -22.55
C ALA A 57 -21.84 4.62 -22.70
N THR A 58 -22.63 4.72 -21.62
CA THR A 58 -24.11 4.63 -21.66
C THR A 58 -24.80 5.97 -21.92
N LYS A 59 -24.08 7.10 -21.80
CA LYS A 59 -24.65 8.43 -22.03
C LYS A 59 -24.60 8.81 -23.51
N GLU A 60 -25.37 9.84 -23.87
CA GLU A 60 -25.31 10.39 -25.22
C GLU A 60 -23.90 10.92 -25.55
N PRO A 61 -23.44 10.82 -26.82
CA PRO A 61 -22.10 11.26 -27.22
C PRO A 61 -21.76 12.71 -26.87
N ILE A 62 -22.77 13.57 -26.72
CA ILE A 62 -22.60 14.96 -26.32
C ILE A 62 -21.98 15.11 -24.93
N TYR A 63 -22.27 14.19 -24.00
CA TYR A 63 -21.70 14.19 -22.66
C TYR A 63 -20.21 13.84 -22.68
N ARG A 64 -19.80 12.87 -23.50
CA ARG A 64 -18.37 12.54 -23.70
C ARG A 64 -17.61 13.75 -24.24
N ALA A 65 -18.13 14.42 -25.27
CA ALA A 65 -17.48 15.59 -25.83
C ALA A 65 -17.34 16.75 -24.82
N GLN A 66 -18.35 16.96 -23.97
CA GLN A 66 -18.29 17.98 -22.91
C GLN A 66 -17.30 17.62 -21.80
N TYR A 67 -17.25 16.35 -21.40
CA TYR A 67 -16.29 15.83 -20.44
C TYR A 67 -14.85 16.01 -20.95
N GLU A 68 -14.55 15.52 -22.15
CA GLU A 68 -13.22 15.62 -22.77
C GLU A 68 -12.76 17.08 -22.87
N LYS A 69 -13.66 17.99 -23.26
CA LYS A 69 -13.37 19.42 -23.31
C LYS A 69 -13.03 20.00 -21.94
N SER A 70 -13.82 19.66 -20.91
CA SER A 70 -13.61 20.15 -19.55
C SER A 70 -12.33 19.58 -18.94
N TYR A 71 -12.06 18.30 -19.17
CA TYR A 71 -10.85 17.61 -18.72
C TYR A 71 -9.60 18.20 -19.37
N ALA A 72 -9.62 18.49 -20.67
CA ALA A 72 -8.52 19.14 -21.37
C ALA A 72 -8.23 20.55 -20.83
N GLN A 73 -9.28 21.32 -20.52
CA GLN A 73 -9.13 22.64 -19.90
C GLN A 73 -8.50 22.55 -18.51
N PHE A 74 -8.95 21.59 -17.70
CA PHE A 74 -8.40 21.37 -16.37
C PHE A 74 -6.93 20.91 -16.42
N GLN A 75 -6.58 19.98 -17.31
CA GLN A 75 -5.20 19.57 -17.52
C GLN A 75 -4.30 20.73 -17.97
N ALA A 76 -4.80 21.62 -18.84
CA ALA A 76 -4.06 22.80 -19.26
C ALA A 76 -3.73 23.73 -18.08
N ILE A 77 -4.67 23.92 -17.15
CA ILE A 77 -4.45 24.69 -15.92
C ILE A 77 -3.41 24.01 -15.03
N LEU A 78 -3.56 22.70 -14.81
CA LEU A 78 -2.63 21.94 -13.95
C LEU A 78 -1.21 21.85 -14.52
N SER A 79 -1.07 21.90 -15.84
CA SER A 79 0.23 21.85 -16.54
C SER A 79 0.90 23.22 -16.62
N ASP A 80 0.22 24.29 -16.17
CA ASP A 80 0.80 25.63 -16.15
C ASP A 80 1.92 25.70 -15.09
N PRO A 81 3.19 25.91 -15.49
CA PRO A 81 4.32 25.97 -14.57
C PRO A 81 4.22 27.14 -13.57
N SER A 82 3.39 28.15 -13.82
CA SER A 82 3.13 29.24 -12.87
C SER A 82 2.27 28.82 -11.67
N THR A 83 1.62 27.65 -11.74
CA THR A 83 0.82 27.05 -10.66
C THR A 83 1.53 25.92 -9.94
N ALA A 84 2.77 25.59 -10.34
CA ALA A 84 3.50 24.43 -9.87
C ALA A 84 4.20 24.66 -8.53
N ASP A 85 3.42 24.80 -7.45
CA ASP A 85 3.90 24.50 -6.09
C ASP A 85 3.66 23.00 -5.81
N ARG A 86 4.28 22.15 -6.63
CA ARG A 86 4.17 20.70 -6.48
C ARG A 86 5.34 20.21 -5.65
N THR A 87 5.15 20.15 -4.34
CA THR A 87 6.03 19.34 -3.48
C THR A 87 6.05 17.92 -4.05
N PRO A 88 7.22 17.38 -4.45
CA PRO A 88 7.30 16.01 -4.95
C PRO A 88 6.72 15.07 -3.90
N MET A 89 5.80 14.20 -4.29
CA MET A 89 5.26 13.22 -3.36
C MET A 89 6.39 12.26 -2.99
N GLU A 90 6.67 12.14 -1.69
CA GLU A 90 7.74 11.25 -1.22
C GLU A 90 7.41 9.82 -1.59
N ARG A 91 8.40 9.10 -2.13
CA ARG A 91 8.25 7.69 -2.48
C ARG A 91 8.11 6.87 -1.18
N PRO A 92 7.00 6.12 -1.00
CA PRO A 92 6.85 5.22 0.14
C PRO A 92 7.96 4.16 0.19
N PRO A 93 8.41 3.72 1.37
CA PRO A 93 9.47 2.73 1.50
C PRO A 93 8.98 1.28 1.29
N LEU A 94 9.83 0.43 0.73
CA LEU A 94 9.57 -1.00 0.63
C LEU A 94 9.68 -1.70 2.01
N PRO A 95 8.82 -2.70 2.29
CA PRO A 95 9.01 -3.58 3.43
C PRO A 95 10.32 -4.36 3.32
N ASN A 96 11.11 -4.39 4.41
CA ASN A 96 12.33 -5.19 4.50
C ASN A 96 12.22 -6.22 5.62
N PHE A 97 11.93 -7.47 5.24
CA PHE A 97 11.80 -8.59 6.18
C PHE A 97 13.14 -9.18 6.63
N GLU A 98 14.27 -8.74 6.08
CA GLU A 98 15.61 -9.20 6.46
C GLU A 98 16.25 -8.31 7.53
N SER A 99 15.77 -7.07 7.67
CA SER A 99 16.29 -6.07 8.60
C SER A 99 15.34 -5.88 9.78
N ILE A 100 15.27 -6.86 10.66
CA ILE A 100 14.48 -6.79 11.90
C ILE A 100 15.44 -6.72 13.10
N GLY A 101 15.08 -5.91 14.10
CA GLY A 101 15.88 -5.78 15.31
C GLY A 101 16.09 -7.12 16.01
N SER A 102 17.32 -7.37 16.49
CA SER A 102 17.63 -8.53 17.33
C SER A 102 17.55 -8.14 18.81
N HIS A 103 17.01 -9.02 19.63
CA HIS A 103 16.89 -8.84 21.08
C HIS A 103 17.67 -9.92 21.83
N ALA A 104 18.33 -9.56 22.94
CA ALA A 104 19.13 -10.48 23.74
C ALA A 104 18.29 -11.56 24.44
N ASP A 105 17.05 -11.24 24.78
CA ASP A 105 16.07 -12.18 25.34
C ASP A 105 15.51 -13.10 24.23
N PRO A 106 15.70 -14.44 24.33
CA PRO A 106 15.23 -15.40 23.34
C PRO A 106 13.70 -15.45 23.21
N ASP A 107 12.95 -15.18 24.28
CA ASP A 107 11.48 -15.18 24.24
C ASP A 107 10.93 -13.97 23.47
N ILE A 108 11.64 -12.85 23.55
CA ILE A 108 11.33 -11.62 22.79
C ILE A 108 11.76 -11.80 21.33
N GLN A 109 12.91 -12.44 21.08
CA GLN A 109 13.34 -12.79 19.73
C GLN A 109 12.36 -13.73 19.03
N LEU A 110 11.86 -14.76 19.73
CA LEU A 110 10.87 -15.69 19.21
C LEU A 110 9.52 -15.00 18.91
N ALA A 111 9.08 -14.12 19.82
CA ALA A 111 7.85 -13.33 19.61
C ALA A 111 7.99 -12.38 18.41
N THR A 112 9.17 -11.77 18.23
CA THR A 112 9.49 -10.91 17.09
C THR A 112 9.44 -11.70 15.78
N ALA A 113 10.08 -12.86 15.72
CA ALA A 113 10.05 -13.74 14.55
C ALA A 113 8.61 -14.18 14.20
N THR A 114 7.83 -14.57 15.20
CA THR A 114 6.42 -14.92 15.02
C THR A 114 5.62 -13.77 14.40
N LYS A 115 5.79 -12.55 14.94
CA LYS A 115 5.08 -11.37 14.44
C LYS A 115 5.47 -11.00 13.01
N VAL A 116 6.74 -11.15 12.67
CA VAL A 116 7.26 -10.92 11.32
C VAL A 116 6.66 -11.90 10.32
N ASP A 117 6.59 -13.18 10.68
CA ASP A 117 5.98 -14.20 9.83
C ASP A 117 4.48 -13.97 9.64
N GLU A 118 3.76 -13.51 10.66
CA GLU A 118 2.36 -13.09 10.53
C GLU A 118 2.21 -11.93 9.54
N LEU A 119 3.02 -10.87 9.68
CA LEU A 119 3.02 -9.72 8.77
C LEU A 119 3.31 -10.16 7.33
N ARG A 120 4.26 -11.07 7.13
CA ARG A 120 4.60 -11.62 5.82
C ARG A 120 3.40 -12.34 5.20
N LYS A 121 2.79 -13.26 5.95
CA LYS A 121 1.59 -14.01 5.49
C LYS A 121 0.43 -13.09 5.13
N GLU A 122 0.12 -12.10 5.97
CA GLU A 122 -0.94 -11.14 5.71
C GLU A 122 -0.66 -10.27 4.48
N ARG A 123 0.59 -9.93 4.25
CA ARG A 123 1.04 -9.12 3.12
C ARG A 123 0.98 -9.93 1.82
N ASP A 124 1.48 -11.15 1.82
CA ASP A 124 1.45 -12.03 0.65
C ASP A 124 0.01 -12.42 0.26
N ALA A 125 -0.86 -12.67 1.23
CA ALA A 125 -2.28 -12.92 0.98
C ALA A 125 -2.98 -11.71 0.33
N PHE A 126 -2.66 -10.50 0.79
CA PHE A 126 -3.18 -9.27 0.19
C PHE A 126 -2.69 -9.10 -1.26
N LEU A 127 -1.37 -9.24 -1.49
CA LEU A 127 -0.79 -9.10 -2.82
C LEU A 127 -1.32 -10.14 -3.80
N SER A 128 -1.47 -11.39 -3.36
CA SER A 128 -2.07 -12.46 -4.17
C SER A 128 -3.50 -12.11 -4.59
N LYS A 129 -4.31 -11.56 -3.68
CA LYS A 129 -5.68 -11.11 -4.00
C LYS A 129 -5.67 -9.94 -4.98
N ALA A 130 -4.81 -8.94 -4.77
CA ALA A 130 -4.69 -7.79 -5.66
C ALA A 130 -4.25 -8.22 -7.06
N HIS A 131 -3.24 -9.10 -7.15
CA HIS A 131 -2.76 -9.68 -8.41
C HIS A 131 -3.87 -10.43 -9.15
N ALA A 132 -4.61 -11.30 -8.46
CA ALA A 132 -5.71 -12.04 -9.05
C ALA A 132 -6.81 -11.13 -9.62
N GLN A 133 -7.13 -10.04 -8.93
CA GLN A 133 -8.10 -9.05 -9.43
C GLN A 133 -7.62 -8.39 -10.73
N LEU A 134 -6.37 -7.94 -10.76
CA LEU A 134 -5.76 -7.31 -11.93
C LEU A 134 -5.61 -8.28 -13.10
N ALA A 135 -5.27 -9.55 -12.83
CA ALA A 135 -5.19 -10.60 -13.85
C ALA A 135 -6.55 -10.88 -14.50
N SER A 136 -7.65 -10.72 -13.75
CA SER A 136 -9.01 -11.02 -14.22
C SER A 136 -9.67 -9.90 -15.01
N ASP A 137 -9.20 -8.65 -14.88
CA ASP A 137 -9.81 -7.48 -15.50
C ASP A 137 -8.75 -6.60 -16.20
N PRO A 138 -8.58 -6.74 -17.53
CA PRO A 138 -7.60 -5.95 -18.30
C PRO A 138 -7.87 -4.44 -18.30
N LEU A 139 -9.13 -4.00 -18.16
CA LEU A 139 -9.46 -2.57 -18.08
C LEU A 139 -9.02 -2.01 -16.72
N LEU A 140 -9.28 -2.77 -15.65
CA LEU A 140 -8.80 -2.42 -14.32
C LEU A 140 -7.26 -2.35 -14.27
N LEU A 141 -6.56 -3.32 -14.89
CA LEU A 141 -5.11 -3.34 -14.94
C LEU A 141 -4.53 -2.05 -15.57
N ALA A 142 -5.07 -1.62 -16.70
CA ALA A 142 -4.62 -0.40 -17.37
C ALA A 142 -4.83 0.85 -16.48
N SER A 143 -6.01 1.01 -15.88
CA SER A 143 -6.28 2.15 -14.98
C SER A 143 -5.46 2.09 -13.69
N PHE A 144 -5.16 0.89 -13.18
CA PHE A 144 -4.34 0.69 -11.99
C PHE A 144 -2.88 1.12 -12.20
N GLU A 145 -2.30 0.84 -13.36
CA GLU A 145 -0.94 1.29 -13.69
C GLU A 145 -0.79 2.81 -13.60
N ASP A 146 -1.77 3.55 -14.14
CA ASP A 146 -1.77 5.01 -14.10
C ASP A 146 -2.02 5.55 -12.69
N ALA A 147 -2.96 4.96 -11.94
CA ALA A 147 -3.22 5.34 -10.56
C ALA A 147 -1.99 5.11 -9.66
N LEU A 148 -1.32 3.96 -9.81
CA LEU A 148 -0.13 3.63 -9.03
C LEU A 148 1.03 4.59 -9.32
N ARG A 149 1.18 5.03 -10.59
CA ARG A 149 2.14 6.07 -10.99
C ARG A 149 1.80 7.42 -10.34
N GLY A 150 0.52 7.80 -10.34
CA GLY A 150 0.05 9.01 -9.65
C GLY A 150 0.38 9.02 -8.15
N LEU A 151 0.42 7.82 -7.54
CA LEU A 151 0.76 7.63 -6.13
C LEU A 151 2.27 7.44 -5.85
N SER A 152 3.15 7.57 -6.85
CA SER A 152 4.59 7.27 -6.73
C SER A 152 4.87 5.84 -6.22
N GLY A 153 3.93 4.92 -6.48
CA GLY A 153 3.91 3.55 -5.99
C GLY A 153 4.48 2.51 -6.96
N GLU A 154 5.10 2.92 -8.07
CA GLU A 154 5.48 2.02 -9.17
C GLU A 154 6.50 0.96 -8.75
N HIS A 155 7.28 1.25 -7.71
CA HIS A 155 8.25 0.34 -7.13
C HIS A 155 7.60 -0.90 -6.48
N TYR A 156 6.32 -0.83 -6.11
CA TYR A 156 5.54 -1.98 -5.63
C TYR A 156 5.15 -2.95 -6.75
N TRP A 157 5.44 -2.67 -8.03
CA TRP A 157 5.21 -3.65 -9.09
C TRP A 157 6.03 -4.93 -8.89
N ALA A 158 7.29 -4.77 -8.47
CA ALA A 158 8.18 -5.91 -8.24
C ALA A 158 7.67 -6.82 -7.12
N THR A 159 6.87 -6.28 -6.19
CA THR A 159 6.26 -7.05 -5.12
C THR A 159 4.91 -7.64 -5.49
N LEU A 160 4.11 -6.91 -6.26
CA LEU A 160 2.79 -7.32 -6.70
C LEU A 160 2.81 -8.40 -7.80
N ASP A 161 3.71 -8.28 -8.77
CA ASP A 161 3.87 -9.21 -9.90
C ASP A 161 5.35 -9.57 -10.13
N PRO A 162 5.97 -10.32 -9.20
CA PRO A 162 7.41 -10.61 -9.24
C PRO A 162 7.83 -11.40 -10.49
N ASN A 163 6.90 -12.14 -11.11
CA ASN A 163 7.16 -12.97 -12.28
C ASN A 163 6.77 -12.28 -13.60
N SER A 164 6.36 -11.01 -13.57
CA SER A 164 5.91 -10.25 -14.76
C SER A 164 4.85 -10.99 -15.58
N THR A 165 3.88 -11.60 -14.88
CA THR A 165 2.80 -12.40 -15.49
C THR A 165 1.64 -11.54 -15.98
N LEU A 166 1.48 -10.33 -15.45
CA LEU A 166 0.49 -9.37 -15.90
C LEU A 166 0.98 -8.71 -17.19
N LYS A 167 0.18 -8.86 -18.26
CA LYS A 167 0.49 -8.27 -19.58
C LYS A 167 0.17 -6.78 -19.57
N ARG A 168 1.12 -6.00 -19.07
CA ARG A 168 1.08 -4.53 -19.08
C ARG A 168 1.07 -4.01 -20.53
N LYS A 169 0.40 -2.89 -20.78
CA LYS A 169 0.50 -2.24 -22.10
C LYS A 169 1.94 -1.71 -22.25
N ALA A 170 2.58 -2.07 -23.35
CA ALA A 170 3.93 -1.62 -23.70
C ALA A 170 3.97 -0.13 -24.04
#